data_AF-A0A841ACV2-F1
#
_entry.id   AF-A0A841ACV2-F1
#
_cell.length_a   1.000
_cell.length_b   1.000
_cell.length_c   1.000
_cell.angle_alpha   90.00
_cell.angle_beta   90.00
_cell.angle_gamma   90.00
#
_symmetry.space_group_name_H-M   'P 1'
#
loop_
_entity.id
_entity.type
_entity.pdbx_description
1 polymer ?
#
loop_
_entity_poly.entity_id
_entity_poly.type
_entity_poly.pdbx_seq_one_letter_code
_entity_poly.pdbx_strand_id
1 'polypeptide(L)' 'MAANEPVTAIAGERQVTCTHCGEVWFWSRRVVMSSSSASLFNLDGFSPTVIQLSCTRCGKVELFQPDALLTRGASA' A
#
# COMPACT_ATOMS: atom_id res chain seq x y z
N MET A 1 17.07 3.94 7.05
CA MET A 1 15.91 3.38 6.32
C MET A 1 16.09 3.74 4.85
N ALA A 2 16.12 2.75 3.95
CA ALA A 2 16.14 3.06 2.51
C ALA A 2 14.86 3.82 2.17
N ALA A 3 14.99 5.09 1.77
CA ALA A 3 13.86 5.88 1.32
C ALA A 3 13.45 5.31 -0.04
N ASN A 4 12.44 4.45 -0.05
CA ASN A 4 11.77 4.05 -1.28
C ASN A 4 11.36 5.33 -2.01
N GLU A 5 11.69 5.46 -3.29
CA GLU A 5 11.19 6.52 -4.16
C GLU A 5 9.65 6.58 -4.11
N PRO A 6 9.04 7.78 -4.21
CA PRO A 6 7.60 7.88 -4.26
C PRO A 6 7.07 7.21 -5.53
N VAL A 7 5.91 6.58 -5.41
CA VAL A 7 5.25 5.86 -6.49
C VAL A 7 3.94 6.52 -6.87
N THR A 8 3.54 6.34 -8.13
CA THR A 8 2.14 6.50 -8.53
C THR A 8 1.42 5.15 -8.46
N ALA A 9 0.11 5.17 -8.33
CA ALA A 9 -0.71 3.98 -8.19
C ALA A 9 -1.93 4.01 -9.13
N ILE A 10 -2.29 2.83 -9.65
CA ILE A 10 -3.50 2.60 -10.44
C ILE A 10 -4.29 1.47 -9.76
N ALA A 11 -5.57 1.70 -9.52
CA ALA A 11 -6.51 0.69 -9.03
C ALA A 11 -7.52 0.38 -10.15
N GLY A 12 -7.47 -0.85 -10.68
CA GLY A 12 -8.17 -1.20 -11.91
C GLY A 12 -7.68 -0.32 -13.08
N GLU A 13 -8.58 0.52 -13.61
CA GLU A 13 -8.29 1.45 -14.71
C GLU A 13 -8.16 2.91 -14.25
N ARG A 14 -8.20 3.16 -12.94
CA ARG A 14 -8.25 4.53 -12.39
C ARG A 14 -6.98 4.85 -11.64
N GLN A 15 -6.42 6.04 -11.90
CA GLN A 15 -5.32 6.57 -11.10
C GLN A 15 -5.80 6.82 -9.67
N VAL A 16 -5.04 6.33 -8.70
CA VAL A 16 -5.29 6.61 -7.28
C VAL A 16 -4.87 8.04 -7.02
N THR A 17 -5.79 8.83 -6.47
CA THR A 17 -5.56 10.20 -6.02
C THR A 17 -5.87 10.28 -4.55
N CYS A 18 -5.10 11.09 -3.81
CA CYS A 18 -5.33 11.26 -2.39
C CYS A 18 -6.68 11.94 -2.19
N THR A 19 -7.63 11.23 -1.60
CA THR A 19 -9.00 11.72 -1.37
C THR A 19 -9.09 12.89 -0.39
N HIS A 20 -7.97 13.31 0.21
CA HIS A 20 -7.89 14.48 1.10
C HIS A 20 -7.30 15.73 0.43
N CYS A 21 -6.26 15.60 -0.40
CA CYS A 21 -5.54 16.75 -0.98
C CYS A 21 -5.33 16.70 -2.50
N GLY A 22 -5.77 15.61 -3.16
CA GLY A 22 -5.67 15.42 -4.61
C GLY A 22 -4.29 14.99 -5.13
N GLU A 23 -3.30 14.80 -4.26
CA GLU A 23 -1.95 14.34 -4.62
C GLU A 23 -1.95 12.95 -5.27
N VAL A 24 -1.00 12.70 -6.19
CA VAL A 24 -0.87 11.43 -6.93
C VAL A 24 0.37 10.62 -6.55
N TRP A 25 1.28 11.23 -5.79
CA TRP A 25 2.49 10.59 -5.30
C TRP A 25 2.31 10.02 -3.89
N PHE A 26 2.75 8.78 -3.71
CA PHE A 26 2.61 8.05 -2.46
C PHE A 26 3.92 7.34 -2.08
N TRP A 27 4.20 7.29 -0.79
CA TRP A 27 5.12 6.29 -0.25
C TRP A 27 4.37 4.95 -0.16
N SER A 28 4.91 3.89 -0.75
CA SER A 28 4.29 2.56 -0.69
C SER A 28 5.04 1.65 0.30
N ARG A 29 4.28 0.88 1.08
CA ARG A 29 4.82 -0.24 1.84
C ARG A 29 3.87 -1.44 1.79
N ARG A 30 4.44 -2.64 1.76
CA ARG A 30 3.71 -3.88 1.98
C ARG A 30 3.66 -4.15 3.48
N VAL A 31 2.47 -4.35 4.03
CA VAL A 31 2.26 -4.63 5.45
C VAL A 31 1.63 -6.01 5.58
N VAL A 32 2.27 -6.88 6.36
CA VAL A 32 1.66 -8.13 6.80
C VAL A 32 0.82 -7.80 8.02
N MET A 33 -0.49 -8.02 7.98
CA MET A 33 -1.33 -7.90 9.17
C MET A 33 -1.14 -9.17 10.00
N SER A 34 -0.16 -9.13 10.91
CA SER A 34 0.06 -10.21 11.87
C SER A 34 -1.15 -10.28 12.81
N SER A 35 -1.99 -11.29 12.61
CA SER A 35 -3.02 -11.64 13.59
C SER A 35 -2.33 -12.44 14.69
N SER A 36 -2.26 -11.90 15.91
CA SER A 36 -1.64 -12.57 17.08
C SER A 36 -2.26 -13.93 17.44
N SER A 37 -3.36 -14.34 16.79
CA SER A 37 -4.05 -15.62 16.96
C SER A 37 -3.70 -16.69 15.92
N ALA A 38 -2.94 -16.38 14.87
CA ALA A 38 -2.57 -17.33 13.81
C ALA A 38 -1.52 -18.37 14.24
N SER A 39 -0.94 -18.23 15.44
CA SER A 39 0.14 -19.09 15.93
C SER A 39 -0.33 -20.36 16.68
N LEU A 40 -1.64 -20.54 16.91
CA LEU A 40 -2.17 -21.65 17.73
C LEU A 40 -2.91 -22.74 16.95
N PHE A 41 -3.21 -22.49 15.67
CA PHE A 41 -3.83 -23.47 14.78
C PHE A 41 -2.97 -23.53 13.53
N ASN A 42 -2.65 -24.74 13.09
CA ASN A 42 -1.78 -25.10 11.97
C ASN A 42 -2.35 -24.64 10.60
N LEU A 43 -2.66 -23.35 10.48
CA LEU A 43 -3.29 -22.65 9.36
C LEU A 43 -2.30 -21.58 8.85
N ASP A 44 -1.13 -22.03 8.43
CA ASP A 44 -0.02 -21.23 7.90
C ASP A 44 -0.30 -20.64 6.49
N GLY A 45 -1.56 -20.41 6.14
CA GLY A 45 -1.98 -20.18 4.75
C GLY A 45 -2.27 -18.73 4.35
N PHE A 46 -2.74 -17.89 5.27
CA PHE A 46 -3.27 -16.56 4.88
C PHE A 46 -3.10 -15.55 6.01
N SER A 47 -1.88 -15.02 6.18
CA SER A 47 -1.75 -13.71 6.82
C SER A 47 -2.17 -12.65 5.80
N PRO A 48 -3.29 -11.92 6.00
CA PRO A 48 -3.74 -10.93 5.03
C PRO A 48 -2.66 -9.86 4.87
N THR A 49 -2.12 -9.77 3.67
CA THR A 49 -1.14 -8.75 3.30
C THR A 49 -1.88 -7.59 2.65
N VAL A 50 -1.54 -6.37 3.01
CA VAL A 50 -2.11 -5.15 2.41
C VAL A 50 -1.00 -4.26 1.87
N ILE A 51 -1.32 -3.50 0.84
CA ILE A 51 -0.47 -2.41 0.35
C ILE A 51 -0.96 -1.13 0.99
N GLN A 52 -0.06 -0.48 1.71
CA GLN A 52 -0.30 0.82 2.30
C GLN A 52 0.31 1.90 1.41
N LEU A 53 -0.52 2.84 0.98
CA LEU A 53 -0.10 4.07 0.33
C LEU A 53 -0.21 5.22 1.34
N SER A 54 0.89 5.93 1.55
CA SER A 54 0.94 7.15 2.36
C SER A 54 1.17 8.35 1.46
N CYS A 55 0.23 9.29 1.42
CA CYS A 55 0.35 10.50 0.60
C CYS A 55 1.61 11.29 0.98
N THR A 56 2.43 11.64 -0.01
CA THR A 56 3.68 12.38 0.21
C THR A 56 3.44 13.82 0.68
N ARG A 57 2.26 14.38 0.39
CA ARG A 57 1.90 15.78 0.69
C ARG A 57 1.20 15.97 2.03
N CYS A 58 0.15 15.20 2.31
CA CYS A 58 -0.68 15.38 3.51
C CYS A 58 -0.59 14.23 4.53
N GLY A 59 0.13 13.15 4.21
CA GLY A 59 0.32 12.02 5.10
C GLY A 59 -0.90 11.09 5.25
N LYS A 60 -2.01 11.34 4.54
CA LYS A 60 -3.17 10.42 4.53
C LYS A 60 -2.73 9.03 4.10
N VAL A 61 -3.21 8.03 4.83
CA VAL A 61 -2.94 6.62 4.58
C VAL A 61 -4.18 5.94 3.99
N GLU A 62 -3.97 5.20 2.90
CA GLU A 62 -4.99 4.37 2.27
C GLU A 62 -4.47 2.94 2.12
N LEU A 63 -5.32 1.95 2.42
CA LEU A 63 -4.97 0.54 2.41
C LEU A 63 -5.69 -0.15 1.26
N PHE A 64 -4.94 -0.95 0.51
CA PHE A 64 -5.43 -1.68 -0.64
C PHE A 64 -5.07 -3.16 -0.55
N GLN A 65 -5.89 -3.99 -1.17
CA GLN A 65 -5.52 -5.38 -1.41
C GLN A 65 -4.33 -5.43 -2.39
N PRO A 66 -3.39 -6.38 -2.24
CA PRO A 66 -2.19 -6.44 -3.07
C PRO A 66 -2.48 -6.61 -4.56
N ASP A 67 -3.53 -7.36 -4.88
CA ASP A 67 -3.92 -7.65 -6.26
C ASP A 67 -4.70 -6.49 -6.91
N ALA A 68 -5.24 -5.58 -6.10
CA ALA A 68 -6.09 -4.49 -6.58
C ALA A 68 -5.29 -3.28 -7.08
N LEU A 69 -3.95 -3.30 -7.01
CA LEU A 69 -3.14 -2.09 -7.15
C LEU A 69 -1.84 -2.32 -7.90
N LEU A 70 -1.63 -1.51 -8.94
CA LEU A 70 -0.38 -1.44 -9.70
C LEU A 70 0.38 -0.17 -9.31
N THR A 71 1.58 -0.31 -8.76
CA THR A 71 2.46 0.81 -8.42
C THR A 71 3.56 1.00 -9.46
N ARG A 72 3.83 2.25 -9.87
CA ARG A 72 4.97 2.60 -10.72
C ARG A 72 5.89 3.57 -9.98
N GLY A 73 7.16 3.21 -9.86
CA GLY A 73 8.19 4.08 -9.29
C GLY A 73 8.42 5.33 -10.13
N ALA A 74 8.86 6.41 -9.49
CA ALA A 74 9.39 7.57 -10.18
C ALA A 74 10.78 7.21 -10.72
N SER A 75 10.80 6.59 -11.90
CA SER A 75 12.04 6.40 -12.66
C SER A 75 12.65 7.78 -12.94
N ALA A 76 13.70 8.11 -12.20
CA ALA A 76 14.56 9.27 -12.44
C ALA A 76 15.26 9.17 -13.80
#